data_AF-A0AAU6ZXI5-F1
#
_entry.id   AF-A0AAU6ZXI5-F1
#
_cell.length_a   1.000
_cell.length_b   1.000
_cell.length_c   1.000
_cell.angle_alpha   90.00
_cell.angle_beta   90.00
_cell.angle_gamma   90.00
#
_symmetry.space_group_name_H-M   'P 1'
#
loop_
_entity.id
_entity.type
_entity.pdbx_description
1 polymer ?
#
loop_
_entity_poly.entity_id
_entity_poly.type
_entity_poly.pdbx_seq_one_letter_code
_entity_poly.pdbx_strand_id
1 'polypeptide(L)'
;MTSSSLDLGSSSDSNSEPPRATPPGRPAHARPTGPRRARQQYYDLALPTIAEHNRRVLDESHRVIHLTRMQSAAGKLTVTPALGVGEHLDLACVLQTVQHGESIVLGTLNRQGPDPRRPLVRCGGQGVEVDLRRIHSFVRFLIVGVTPRLPGGTLVVTTYGGSRMEIALPTTRTLGAQALLTAYVVQGRLVLRAELDPFSGTLQQVCGAYGYTELTWRDPSTPLI
;
A
#
# COMPACT_ATOMS: atom_id res chain seq x y z
N MET A 1 -67.81 35.16 48.00
CA MET A 1 -68.57 36.42 47.82
C MET A 1 -67.58 37.51 47.51
N THR A 2 -67.84 38.27 46.43
CA THR A 2 -67.25 39.57 46.00
C THR A 2 -65.75 39.60 45.69
N SER A 3 -65.22 40.23 44.64
CA SER A 3 -65.77 41.00 43.52
C SER A 3 -64.61 41.22 42.52
N SER A 4 -64.98 41.30 41.24
CA SER A 4 -64.54 42.23 40.19
C SER A 4 -63.26 43.06 40.42
N SER A 5 -62.39 43.15 39.41
CA SER A 5 -62.53 44.14 38.30
C SER A 5 -61.19 44.29 37.57
N LEU A 6 -61.27 44.38 36.24
CA LEU A 6 -60.25 44.98 35.40
C LEU A 6 -60.09 46.47 35.72
N ASP A 7 -58.88 47.02 35.54
CA ASP A 7 -58.73 48.25 34.76
C ASP A 7 -57.35 48.37 34.08
N LEU A 8 -57.37 49.00 32.91
CA LEU A 8 -56.25 49.31 32.02
C LEU A 8 -55.69 50.69 32.36
N GLY A 9 -54.37 50.87 32.27
CA GLY A 9 -53.75 52.19 32.43
C GLY A 9 -52.32 52.24 31.92
N SER A 10 -52.17 52.79 30.72
CA SER A 10 -50.92 53.14 30.03
C SER A 10 -50.00 54.05 30.86
N SER A 11 -48.69 53.92 30.68
CA SER A 11 -47.79 55.07 30.55
C SER A 11 -46.48 54.65 29.88
N SER A 12 -46.20 55.36 28.80
CA SER A 12 -44.97 55.35 28.02
C SER A 12 -43.81 55.87 28.85
N ASP A 13 -42.65 55.22 28.77
CA ASP A 13 -41.39 55.91 29.05
C ASP A 13 -40.31 55.51 28.03
N SER A 14 -40.00 56.52 27.22
CA SER A 14 -39.06 56.56 26.13
C SER A 14 -37.65 56.68 26.71
N ASN A 15 -37.00 55.54 27.00
CA ASN A 15 -35.61 55.61 27.46
C ASN A 15 -34.66 55.74 26.26
N SER A 16 -33.97 56.88 26.23
CA SER A 16 -33.06 57.31 25.18
C SER A 16 -31.70 56.62 25.37
N GLU A 17 -31.27 55.82 24.39
CA GLU A 17 -29.97 55.14 24.39
C GLU A 17 -28.87 56.10 23.85
N PRO A 18 -27.71 56.22 24.53
CA PRO A 18 -26.63 57.09 24.07
C PRO A 18 -25.92 56.51 22.83
N PRO A 19 -25.29 57.36 22.00
CA PRO A 19 -24.68 56.94 20.74
C PRO A 19 -23.48 56.00 20.97
N ARG A 20 -23.58 54.76 20.45
CA ARG A 20 -22.44 53.84 20.37
C ARG A 20 -21.38 54.40 19.41
N ALA A 21 -20.20 54.66 19.96
CA ALA A 21 -18.99 54.96 19.20
C ALA A 21 -18.69 53.83 18.19
N THR A 22 -18.46 54.23 16.94
CA THR A 22 -18.08 53.35 15.83
C THR A 22 -16.65 52.84 16.05
N PRO A 23 -16.39 51.53 16.07
CA PRO A 23 -15.02 51.03 16.12
C PRO A 23 -14.29 51.31 14.79
N PRO A 24 -12.98 51.62 14.83
CA PRO A 24 -12.21 51.91 13.63
C PRO A 24 -12.12 50.68 12.72
N GLY A 25 -12.25 50.93 11.42
CA GLY A 25 -12.22 49.92 10.35
C GLY A 25 -10.99 49.04 10.42
N ARG A 26 -11.21 47.75 10.66
CA ARG A 26 -10.18 46.72 10.58
C ARG A 26 -9.77 46.56 9.12
N PRO A 27 -8.48 46.66 8.76
CA PRO A 27 -8.04 46.48 7.39
C PRO A 27 -8.46 45.10 6.90
N ALA A 28 -9.07 45.06 5.72
CA ALA A 28 -9.45 43.82 5.05
C ALA A 28 -8.18 42.98 4.85
N HIS A 29 -8.02 41.93 5.65
CA HIS A 29 -7.03 40.90 5.37
C HIS A 29 -7.39 40.26 4.04
N ALA A 30 -6.66 40.66 3.00
CA ALA A 30 -6.62 39.98 1.73
C ALA A 30 -6.43 38.49 2.01
N ARG A 31 -7.46 37.69 1.72
CA ARG A 31 -7.42 36.24 1.83
C ARG A 31 -6.23 35.78 0.98
N PRO A 32 -5.21 35.11 1.55
CA PRO A 32 -4.16 34.55 0.72
C PRO A 32 -4.85 33.54 -0.20
N THR A 33 -4.85 33.85 -1.49
CA THR A 33 -5.13 32.93 -2.58
C THR A 33 -4.11 31.81 -2.45
N GLY A 34 -4.46 30.80 -1.65
CA GLY A 34 -3.63 29.63 -1.43
C GLY A 34 -3.22 29.03 -2.78
N PRO A 35 -2.01 28.47 -2.88
CA PRO A 35 -1.51 27.94 -4.13
C PRO A 35 -2.54 26.97 -4.70
N ARG A 36 -3.11 27.36 -5.84
CA ARG A 36 -3.97 26.55 -6.69
C ARG A 36 -3.25 25.22 -6.87
N ARG A 37 -3.73 24.15 -6.19
CA ARG A 37 -3.15 22.79 -6.21
C ARG A 37 -2.64 22.53 -7.61
N ALA A 38 -1.31 22.54 -7.78
CA ALA A 38 -0.68 22.23 -9.04
C ALA A 38 -1.28 20.90 -9.47
N ARG A 39 -2.00 20.91 -10.60
CA ARG A 39 -2.63 19.73 -11.15
C ARG A 39 -1.46 18.81 -11.48
N GLN A 40 -1.19 17.84 -10.59
CA GLN A 40 -0.10 16.89 -10.78
C GLN A 40 -0.23 16.36 -12.20
N GLN A 41 0.74 16.67 -13.05
CA GLN A 41 0.80 16.14 -14.39
C GLN A 41 1.07 14.66 -14.23
N TYR A 42 0.00 13.87 -14.33
CA TYR A 42 0.10 12.42 -14.36
C TYR A 42 0.62 12.07 -15.74
N TYR A 43 1.85 11.57 -15.79
CA TYR A 43 2.38 11.03 -17.02
C TYR A 43 1.69 9.70 -17.26
N ASP A 44 1.25 9.47 -18.49
CA ASP A 44 0.91 8.12 -18.90
C ASP A 44 2.20 7.30 -18.79
N LEU A 45 2.15 6.22 -18.00
CA LEU A 45 3.32 5.34 -17.84
C LEU A 45 3.60 4.57 -19.13
N ALA A 46 2.68 4.58 -20.10
CA ALA A 46 2.73 3.81 -21.34
C ALA A 46 2.97 2.30 -21.08
N LEU A 47 2.63 1.86 -19.87
CA LEU A 47 2.73 0.48 -19.43
C LEU A 47 1.37 -0.20 -19.59
N PRO A 48 1.32 -1.50 -19.88
CA PRO A 48 0.06 -2.23 -19.87
C PRO A 48 -0.60 -2.17 -18.49
N THR A 49 -1.92 -1.98 -18.48
CA THR A 49 -2.74 -2.07 -17.27
C THR A 49 -3.53 -3.38 -17.24
N ILE A 50 -4.06 -3.73 -16.07
CA ILE A 50 -5.07 -4.78 -15.92
C ILE A 50 -6.40 -4.17 -15.49
N ALA A 51 -7.45 -4.38 -16.29
CA ALA A 51 -8.80 -3.97 -15.90
C ALA A 51 -9.33 -4.83 -14.75
N GLU A 52 -10.38 -4.35 -14.08
CA GLU A 52 -11.07 -5.10 -13.03
C GLU A 52 -11.60 -6.44 -13.55
N HIS A 53 -11.57 -7.46 -12.69
CA HIS A 53 -12.03 -8.83 -12.98
C HIS A 53 -11.34 -9.53 -14.17
N ASN A 54 -10.27 -8.97 -14.73
CA ASN A 54 -9.52 -9.60 -15.80
C ASN A 54 -8.40 -10.50 -15.30
N ARG A 55 -8.06 -11.50 -16.12
CA ARG A 55 -6.91 -12.37 -15.94
C ARG A 55 -5.78 -11.96 -16.90
N ARG A 56 -4.54 -11.96 -16.42
CA ARG A 56 -3.36 -11.71 -17.26
C ARG A 56 -2.19 -12.61 -16.87
N VAL A 57 -1.53 -13.21 -17.85
CA VAL A 57 -0.26 -13.91 -17.63
C VAL A 57 0.87 -12.90 -17.81
N LEU A 58 1.83 -12.92 -16.88
CA LEU A 58 3.05 -12.12 -16.96
C LEU A 58 4.19 -13.04 -17.41
N ASP A 59 4.55 -12.92 -18.68
CA ASP A 59 5.60 -13.67 -19.36
C ASP A 59 6.75 -12.75 -19.78
N GLU A 60 7.73 -13.28 -20.51
CA GLU A 60 8.91 -12.51 -20.94
C GLU A 60 8.54 -11.30 -21.79
N SER A 61 7.47 -11.40 -22.58
CA SER A 61 6.98 -10.32 -23.44
C SER A 61 6.20 -9.26 -22.65
N HIS A 62 5.54 -9.65 -21.56
CA HIS A 62 4.62 -8.80 -20.80
C HIS A 62 4.87 -8.87 -19.28
N ARG A 63 6.13 -8.75 -18.88
CA ARG A 63 6.53 -8.90 -17.47
C ARG A 63 6.10 -7.76 -16.55
N VAL A 64 5.85 -6.56 -17.10
CA VAL A 64 5.53 -5.34 -16.32
C VAL A 64 4.10 -4.90 -16.60
N ILE A 65 3.36 -4.65 -15.52
CA ILE A 65 2.07 -3.97 -15.59
C ILE A 65 1.98 -2.89 -14.52
N HIS A 66 1.04 -1.97 -14.68
CA HIS A 66 0.63 -1.12 -13.57
C HIS A 66 -0.83 -1.38 -13.21
N LEU A 67 -1.14 -1.23 -11.93
CA LEU A 67 -2.50 -1.22 -11.46
C LEU A 67 -3.12 0.16 -11.70
N THR A 68 -4.44 0.20 -11.82
CA THR A 68 -5.18 1.46 -11.77
C THR A 68 -5.01 2.12 -10.41
N ARG A 69 -5.32 3.42 -10.31
CA ARG A 69 -5.26 4.13 -9.03
C ARG A 69 -6.19 3.52 -7.98
N MET A 70 -7.37 3.09 -8.42
CA MET A 70 -8.37 2.45 -7.55
C MET A 70 -7.85 1.11 -7.04
N GLN A 71 -7.38 0.22 -7.91
CA GLN A 71 -6.76 -1.05 -7.50
C GLN A 71 -5.53 -0.84 -6.60
N SER A 72 -4.73 0.20 -6.84
CA SER A 72 -3.54 0.52 -6.04
C SER A 72 -3.84 1.09 -4.66
N ALA A 73 -5.08 1.56 -4.41
CA ALA A 73 -5.47 2.21 -3.16
C ALA A 73 -6.58 1.45 -2.42
N ALA A 74 -7.12 0.39 -3.01
CA ALA A 74 -8.27 -0.35 -2.49
C ALA A 74 -7.84 -1.72 -1.94
N GLY A 75 -8.28 -2.00 -0.71
CA GLY A 75 -8.19 -3.31 -0.09
C GLY A 75 -6.77 -3.88 -0.03
N LYS A 76 -6.61 -5.11 -0.53
CA LYS A 76 -5.37 -5.90 -0.43
C LYS A 76 -4.88 -6.36 -1.80
N LEU A 77 -3.58 -6.54 -1.90
CA LEU A 77 -2.94 -7.39 -2.91
C LEU A 77 -2.61 -8.73 -2.24
N THR A 78 -3.11 -9.82 -2.79
CA THR A 78 -2.81 -11.16 -2.29
C THR A 78 -1.91 -11.86 -3.29
N VAL A 79 -0.84 -12.48 -2.80
CA VAL A 79 0.11 -13.26 -3.60
C VAL A 79 0.14 -14.67 -3.04
N THR A 80 -0.35 -15.63 -3.81
CA THR A 80 -0.45 -17.03 -3.38
C THR A 80 0.23 -17.95 -4.39
N PRO A 81 0.99 -18.95 -3.93
CA PRO A 81 1.50 -20.00 -4.82
C PRO A 81 0.40 -21.03 -5.09
N ALA A 82 0.16 -21.34 -6.36
CA ALA A 82 -0.68 -22.45 -6.81
C ALA A 82 0.24 -23.56 -7.31
N LEU A 83 0.47 -24.56 -6.44
CA LEU A 83 1.47 -25.61 -6.61
C LEU A 83 0.83 -26.99 -6.85
N GLY A 84 1.65 -27.98 -7.20
CA GLY A 84 1.24 -29.38 -7.20
C GLY A 84 0.92 -29.91 -5.80
N VAL A 85 0.21 -31.04 -5.74
CA VAL A 85 -0.16 -31.69 -4.46
C VAL A 85 1.09 -32.10 -3.69
N GLY A 86 1.17 -31.71 -2.41
CA GLY A 86 2.29 -32.03 -1.52
C GLY A 86 3.50 -31.11 -1.65
N GLU A 87 3.49 -30.20 -2.62
CA GLU A 87 4.52 -29.17 -2.77
C GLU A 87 4.23 -27.96 -1.87
N HIS A 88 5.29 -27.35 -1.35
CA HIS A 88 5.20 -26.16 -0.50
C HIS A 88 6.22 -25.11 -0.94
N LEU A 89 5.82 -23.84 -0.85
CA LEU A 89 6.69 -22.70 -1.12
C LEU A 89 6.45 -21.63 -0.06
N ASP A 90 7.44 -21.43 0.81
CA ASP A 90 7.41 -20.30 1.73
C ASP A 90 7.66 -19.00 0.96
N LEU A 91 6.82 -18.00 1.22
CA LEU A 91 6.99 -16.66 0.67
C LEU A 91 7.47 -15.70 1.75
N ALA A 92 8.50 -14.93 1.41
CA ALA A 92 8.91 -13.74 2.13
C ALA A 92 8.47 -12.50 1.36
N CYS A 93 8.23 -11.42 2.09
CA CYS A 93 8.02 -10.09 1.54
C CYS A 93 9.05 -9.15 2.14
N VAL A 94 9.93 -8.62 1.29
CA VAL A 94 10.89 -7.58 1.64
C VAL A 94 10.27 -6.26 1.22
N LEU A 95 10.25 -5.26 2.10
CA LEU A 95 9.61 -4.00 1.83
C LEU A 95 10.48 -2.84 2.27
N GLN A 96 10.38 -1.74 1.54
CA GLN A 96 10.92 -0.46 1.93
C GLN A 96 9.76 0.51 2.14
N THR A 97 9.71 1.12 3.32
CA THR A 97 8.67 2.07 3.70
C THR A 97 9.25 3.46 3.92
N VAL A 98 8.39 4.46 3.80
CA VAL A 98 8.79 5.87 4.03
C VAL A 98 9.18 6.11 5.50
N GLN A 99 8.61 5.36 6.45
CA GLN A 99 8.77 5.60 7.89
C GLN A 99 9.77 4.67 8.59
N HIS A 100 9.88 3.42 8.15
CA HIS A 100 10.64 2.38 8.85
C HIS A 100 11.87 1.88 8.08
N GLY A 101 12.19 2.47 6.93
CA GLY A 101 13.25 1.97 6.06
C GLY A 101 12.92 0.58 5.52
N GLU A 102 13.93 -0.27 5.43
CA GLU A 102 13.81 -1.66 4.96
C GLU A 102 13.36 -2.62 6.07
N SER A 103 12.50 -3.55 5.71
CA SER A 103 12.02 -4.60 6.61
C SER A 103 11.72 -5.87 5.80
N ILE A 104 11.67 -7.01 6.49
CA ILE A 104 11.34 -8.30 5.90
C ILE A 104 10.29 -9.00 6.75
N VAL A 105 9.31 -9.61 6.07
CA VAL A 105 8.26 -10.43 6.68
C VAL A 105 8.35 -11.82 6.07
N LEU A 106 8.69 -12.81 6.90
CA LEU A 106 8.81 -14.20 6.52
C LEU A 106 7.94 -15.04 7.47
N GLY A 107 6.94 -15.75 6.96
CA GLY A 107 5.89 -16.37 7.78
C GLY A 107 6.38 -17.33 8.88
N THR A 108 7.58 -17.91 8.71
CA THR A 108 8.25 -18.78 9.68
C THR A 108 8.93 -18.02 10.83
N LEU A 109 9.27 -16.74 10.64
CA LEU A 109 9.94 -15.89 11.63
C LEU A 109 9.00 -14.80 12.18
N ASN A 110 8.38 -14.02 11.30
CA ASN A 110 7.40 -13.00 11.63
C ASN A 110 6.25 -13.03 10.62
N ARG A 111 5.01 -13.16 11.13
CA ARG A 111 3.83 -13.28 10.26
C ARG A 111 3.29 -11.93 9.75
N GLN A 112 3.80 -10.82 10.27
CA GLN A 112 3.31 -9.48 9.90
C GLN A 112 4.35 -8.40 10.18
N GLY A 113 4.29 -7.29 9.44
CA GLY A 113 5.19 -6.16 9.60
C GLY A 113 4.84 -4.95 8.72
N PRO A 114 5.59 -3.83 8.85
CA PRO A 114 6.66 -3.62 9.82
C PRO A 114 6.11 -3.25 11.22
N ASP A 115 4.89 -2.70 11.31
CA ASP A 115 4.21 -2.39 12.57
C ASP A 115 3.20 -3.50 12.93
N PRO A 116 3.32 -4.17 14.10
CA PRO A 116 2.39 -5.24 14.50
C PRO A 116 0.96 -4.75 14.77
N ARG A 117 0.75 -3.47 15.13
CA ARG A 117 -0.59 -2.92 15.38
C ARG A 117 -1.30 -2.51 14.10
N ARG A 118 -0.54 -2.16 13.06
CA ARG A 118 -1.05 -1.70 11.77
C ARG A 118 -0.23 -2.30 10.62
N PRO A 119 -0.23 -3.63 10.46
CA PRO A 119 0.65 -4.31 9.53
C PRO A 119 0.32 -3.91 8.10
N LEU A 120 1.36 -3.58 7.36
CA LEU A 120 1.28 -3.32 5.93
C LEU A 120 1.37 -4.60 5.13
N VAL A 121 2.06 -5.60 5.67
CA VAL A 121 2.25 -6.91 5.07
C VAL A 121 1.94 -7.99 6.09
N ARG A 122 1.31 -9.06 5.63
CA ARG A 122 1.11 -10.31 6.38
C ARG A 122 1.58 -11.48 5.54
N CYS A 123 2.34 -12.38 6.14
CA CYS A 123 2.79 -13.64 5.53
C CYS A 123 2.24 -14.81 6.35
N GLY A 124 1.70 -15.82 5.68
CA GLY A 124 1.21 -17.04 6.31
C GLY A 124 1.25 -18.22 5.35
N GLY A 125 0.78 -19.39 5.80
CA GLY A 125 0.86 -20.63 5.01
C GLY A 125 0.04 -20.64 3.71
N GLN A 126 -0.73 -19.59 3.43
CA GLN A 126 -1.50 -19.42 2.18
C GLN A 126 -0.86 -18.41 1.22
N GLY A 127 0.19 -17.70 1.65
CA GLY A 127 0.88 -16.67 0.85
C GLY A 127 1.10 -15.35 1.57
N VAL A 128 1.18 -14.28 0.81
CA VAL A 128 1.44 -12.91 1.27
C VAL A 128 0.23 -12.02 1.00
N GLU A 129 -0.16 -11.20 1.98
CA GLU A 129 -1.14 -10.13 1.82
C GLU A 129 -0.46 -8.77 2.05
N VAL A 130 -0.69 -7.83 1.13
CA VAL A 130 -0.20 -6.44 1.22
C VAL A 130 -1.41 -5.50 1.31
N ASP A 131 -1.48 -4.66 2.34
CA ASP A 131 -2.55 -3.68 2.52
C ASP A 131 -2.30 -2.44 1.64
N LEU A 132 -3.04 -2.35 0.53
CA LEU A 132 -2.91 -1.28 -0.43
C LEU A 132 -3.62 0.02 0.00
N ARG A 133 -4.46 -0.01 1.04
CA ARG A 133 -5.11 1.21 1.58
C ARG A 133 -4.09 2.22 2.10
N ARG A 134 -2.88 1.74 2.41
CA ARG A 134 -1.74 2.53 2.86
C ARG A 134 -0.62 2.57 1.82
N ILE A 135 -0.94 2.53 0.53
CA ILE A 135 0.06 2.50 -0.57
C ILE A 135 1.11 3.62 -0.48
N HIS A 136 0.74 4.80 0.03
CA HIS A 136 1.64 5.93 0.24
C HIS A 136 2.70 5.71 1.35
N SER A 137 2.55 4.66 2.16
CA SER A 137 3.56 4.26 3.14
C SER A 137 4.67 3.41 2.51
N PHE A 138 4.45 2.86 1.30
CA PHE A 138 5.42 2.04 0.59
C PHE A 138 6.25 2.88 -0.38
N VAL A 139 7.52 2.52 -0.49
CA VAL A 139 8.39 2.89 -1.61
C VAL A 139 8.36 1.77 -2.65
N ARG A 140 8.65 0.54 -2.18
CA ARG A 140 8.70 -0.68 -2.99
C ARG A 140 8.59 -1.92 -2.12
N PHE A 141 8.28 -3.05 -2.72
CA PHE A 141 8.41 -4.36 -2.09
C PHE A 141 8.82 -5.44 -3.10
N LEU A 142 9.35 -6.54 -2.59
CA LEU A 142 9.83 -7.70 -3.31
C LEU A 142 9.24 -8.96 -2.67
N ILE A 143 8.61 -9.81 -3.47
CA ILE A 143 8.20 -11.15 -3.07
C ILE A 143 9.30 -12.13 -3.45
N VAL A 144 9.71 -12.94 -2.47
CA VAL A 144 10.77 -13.93 -2.60
C VAL A 144 10.22 -15.30 -2.24
N GLY A 145 10.49 -16.30 -3.07
CA GLY A 145 10.29 -17.71 -2.72
C GLY A 145 11.49 -18.19 -1.90
N VAL A 146 11.25 -18.68 -0.68
CA VAL A 146 12.28 -19.20 0.23
C VAL A 146 12.18 -20.72 0.23
N THR A 147 13.08 -21.35 -0.52
CA THR A 147 13.13 -22.80 -0.73
C THR A 147 14.48 -23.14 -1.36
N PRO A 148 15.05 -24.34 -1.15
CA PRO A 148 16.21 -24.82 -1.93
C PRO A 148 15.87 -25.21 -3.38
N ARG A 149 14.59 -25.32 -3.73
CA ARG A 149 14.13 -25.65 -5.09
C ARG A 149 12.74 -25.08 -5.33
N LEU A 150 12.55 -24.39 -6.44
CA LEU A 150 11.19 -24.05 -6.87
C LEU A 150 10.46 -25.32 -7.35
N PRO A 151 9.26 -25.58 -6.83
CA PRO A 151 8.50 -26.80 -7.14
C PRO A 151 7.82 -26.77 -8.52
N GLY A 152 7.88 -25.64 -9.22
CA GLY A 152 7.03 -25.37 -10.39
C GLY A 152 5.64 -24.87 -9.99
N GLY A 153 4.76 -24.62 -10.97
CA GLY A 153 3.39 -24.15 -10.75
C GLY A 153 3.20 -22.69 -11.14
N THR A 154 2.36 -21.96 -10.41
CA THR A 154 2.01 -20.58 -10.75
C THR A 154 1.95 -19.71 -9.49
N LEU A 155 2.61 -18.56 -9.52
CA LEU A 155 2.37 -17.51 -8.54
C LEU A 155 1.17 -16.68 -8.99
N VAL A 156 0.12 -16.66 -8.17
CA VAL A 156 -1.13 -15.96 -8.44
C VAL A 156 -1.16 -14.68 -7.62
N VAL A 157 -1.33 -13.54 -8.30
CA VAL A 157 -1.46 -12.22 -7.68
C VAL A 157 -2.88 -11.73 -7.91
N THR A 158 -3.62 -11.47 -6.83
CA THR A 158 -5.02 -11.04 -6.89
C THR A 158 -5.19 -9.66 -6.24
N THR A 159 -5.97 -8.80 -6.88
CA THR A 159 -6.32 -7.47 -6.34
C THR A 159 -7.69 -7.48 -5.66
N TYR A 160 -8.00 -6.45 -4.87
CA TYR A 160 -9.31 -6.26 -4.23
C TYR A 160 -10.50 -6.26 -5.21
N GLY A 161 -10.29 -5.90 -6.48
CA GLY A 161 -11.29 -5.93 -7.53
C GLY A 161 -11.27 -7.23 -8.35
N GLY A 162 -10.80 -8.36 -7.82
CA GLY A 162 -10.84 -9.67 -8.48
C GLY A 162 -9.96 -9.83 -9.72
N SER A 163 -9.19 -8.80 -10.11
CA SER A 163 -8.18 -8.96 -11.17
C SER A 163 -7.11 -9.92 -10.72
N ARG A 164 -6.67 -10.79 -11.64
CA ARG A 164 -5.77 -11.90 -11.38
C ARG A 164 -4.58 -11.85 -12.34
N MET A 165 -3.37 -11.78 -11.81
CA MET A 165 -2.16 -11.99 -12.58
C MET A 165 -1.54 -13.33 -12.24
N GLU A 166 -0.91 -13.94 -13.23
CA GLU A 166 -0.26 -15.24 -13.10
C GLU A 166 1.17 -15.18 -13.61
N ILE A 167 2.10 -15.69 -12.82
CA ILE A 167 3.51 -15.80 -13.14
C ILE A 167 3.85 -17.29 -13.07
N ALA A 168 4.33 -17.86 -14.17
CA ALA A 168 4.77 -19.25 -14.17
C ALA A 168 6.00 -19.41 -13.26
N LEU A 169 5.95 -20.39 -12.36
CA LEU A 169 7.08 -20.78 -11.55
C LEU A 169 7.81 -21.91 -12.28
N PRO A 170 9.10 -21.76 -12.63
CA PRO A 170 9.86 -22.84 -13.23
C PRO A 170 10.23 -23.88 -12.17
N THR A 171 10.42 -25.12 -12.60
CA THR A 171 11.00 -26.16 -11.74
C THR A 171 12.53 -26.06 -11.80
N THR A 172 13.12 -25.32 -10.87
CA THR A 172 14.57 -25.07 -10.84
C THR A 172 15.16 -25.19 -9.44
N ARG A 173 16.44 -25.56 -9.34
CA ARG A 173 17.17 -25.49 -8.07
C ARG A 173 17.49 -24.03 -7.77
N THR A 174 17.46 -23.68 -6.50
CA THR A 174 17.87 -22.37 -5.99
C THR A 174 18.98 -22.57 -4.96
N LEU A 175 19.56 -21.47 -4.47
CA LEU A 175 20.52 -21.50 -3.36
C LEU A 175 19.88 -21.09 -2.01
N GLY A 176 18.56 -21.29 -1.90
CA GLY A 176 17.78 -21.00 -0.69
C GLY A 176 16.69 -19.95 -0.89
N ALA A 177 16.86 -19.03 -1.84
CA ALA A 177 15.88 -18.01 -2.16
C ALA A 177 15.90 -17.65 -3.65
N GLN A 178 14.76 -17.16 -4.15
CA GLN A 178 14.63 -16.62 -5.49
C GLN A 178 13.59 -15.48 -5.54
N ALA A 179 13.94 -14.38 -6.19
CA ALA A 179 13.00 -13.28 -6.43
C ALA A 179 11.88 -13.71 -7.38
N LEU A 180 10.64 -13.32 -7.12
CA LEU A 180 9.49 -13.73 -7.95
C LEU A 180 8.73 -12.53 -8.53
N LEU A 181 8.54 -11.49 -7.72
CA LEU A 181 7.76 -10.31 -8.09
C LEU A 181 8.35 -9.08 -7.41
N THR A 182 8.63 -8.03 -8.19
CA THR A 182 8.93 -6.70 -7.66
C THR A 182 7.75 -5.77 -7.83
N ALA A 183 7.62 -4.81 -6.91
CA ALA A 183 6.56 -3.84 -6.91
C ALA A 183 7.07 -2.47 -6.50
N TYR A 184 6.70 -1.43 -7.25
CA TYR A 184 7.11 -0.04 -7.03
C TYR A 184 5.90 0.87 -6.99
N VAL A 185 5.93 1.84 -6.08
CA VAL A 185 4.92 2.91 -6.06
C VAL A 185 5.39 4.05 -6.96
N VAL A 186 4.73 4.22 -8.11
CA VAL A 186 5.05 5.26 -9.09
C VAL A 186 3.82 6.15 -9.27
N GLN A 187 3.95 7.44 -8.93
CA GLN A 187 2.85 8.42 -9.01
C GLN A 187 1.56 7.97 -8.28
N GLY A 188 1.70 7.23 -7.18
CA GLY A 188 0.58 6.69 -6.40
C GLY A 188 -0.14 5.51 -7.06
N ARG A 189 0.46 4.88 -8.07
CA ARG A 189 0.05 3.61 -8.66
C ARG A 189 1.07 2.54 -8.33
N LEU A 190 0.60 1.31 -8.16
CA LEU A 190 1.47 0.16 -7.98
C LEU A 190 1.87 -0.39 -9.36
N VAL A 191 3.17 -0.38 -9.64
CA VAL A 191 3.76 -1.03 -10.82
C VAL A 191 4.32 -2.37 -10.37
N LEU A 192 3.92 -3.44 -11.05
CA LEU A 192 4.27 -4.81 -10.74
C LEU A 192 5.11 -5.39 -11.87
N ARG A 193 6.19 -6.08 -11.53
CA ARG A 193 7.07 -6.75 -12.47
C ARG A 193 7.32 -8.19 -12.04
N ALA A 194 7.01 -9.12 -12.93
CA ALA A 194 7.43 -10.52 -12.80
C ALA A 194 8.95 -10.62 -13.03
N GLU A 195 9.63 -11.34 -12.14
CA GLU A 195 11.05 -11.65 -12.27
C GLU A 195 11.14 -13.08 -12.85
N LEU A 196 11.36 -13.22 -14.17
CA LEU A 196 11.31 -14.50 -14.90
C LEU A 196 12.69 -15.13 -15.15
N ASP A 197 13.74 -14.33 -15.07
CA ASP A 197 15.13 -14.78 -14.96
C ASP A 197 15.67 -14.25 -13.63
N PRO A 198 15.23 -14.82 -12.49
CA PRO A 198 15.45 -14.20 -11.21
C PRO A 198 16.78 -14.69 -10.65
N PHE A 199 17.56 -13.74 -10.15
CA PHE A 199 18.72 -14.04 -9.34
C PHE A 199 18.31 -14.98 -8.20
N SER A 200 19.01 -16.11 -8.11
CA SER A 200 18.86 -17.08 -7.02
C SER A 200 20.13 -17.11 -6.19
N GLY A 201 19.96 -17.23 -4.88
CA GLY A 201 21.03 -17.02 -3.91
C GLY A 201 20.56 -17.39 -2.51
N THR A 202 21.38 -17.06 -1.52
CA THR A 202 20.87 -16.96 -0.14
C THR A 202 19.85 -15.81 -0.06
N LEU A 203 19.01 -15.81 0.97
CA LEU A 203 18.01 -14.75 1.14
C LEU A 203 18.66 -13.36 1.21
N GLN A 204 19.80 -13.24 1.90
CA GLN A 204 20.60 -12.01 1.95
C GLN A 204 21.10 -11.57 0.57
N GLN A 205 21.65 -12.49 -0.23
CA GLN A 205 22.16 -12.17 -1.57
C GLN A 205 21.03 -11.72 -2.50
N VAL A 206 19.87 -12.38 -2.46
CA VAL A 206 18.69 -11.98 -3.23
C VAL A 206 18.23 -10.58 -2.80
N CYS A 207 18.13 -10.30 -1.51
CA CYS A 207 17.78 -8.96 -1.02
C CYS A 207 18.77 -7.91 -1.53
N GLY A 208 20.07 -8.15 -1.38
CA GLY A 208 21.13 -7.25 -1.83
C GLY A 208 21.13 -7.00 -3.34
N ALA A 209 20.91 -8.03 -4.16
CA ALA A 209 20.83 -7.91 -5.63
C ALA A 209 19.68 -7.00 -6.08
N TYR A 210 18.60 -6.95 -5.30
CA TYR A 210 17.48 -6.04 -5.52
C TYR A 210 17.62 -4.72 -4.74
N GLY A 211 18.79 -4.45 -4.17
CA GLY A 211 19.14 -3.21 -3.50
C GLY A 211 18.56 -3.05 -2.11
N TYR A 212 18.16 -4.13 -1.43
CA TYR A 212 17.82 -4.12 -0.01
C TYR A 212 19.07 -4.41 0.82
N THR A 213 19.71 -3.36 1.33
CA THR A 213 21.05 -3.42 1.95
C THR A 213 21.08 -2.99 3.41
N GLU A 214 19.98 -2.48 3.94
CA GLU A 214 19.85 -2.00 5.33
C GLU A 214 19.33 -3.09 6.28
N LEU A 215 18.91 -4.24 5.73
CA LEU A 215 18.52 -5.41 6.52
C LEU A 215 19.70 -5.97 7.32
N THR A 216 19.44 -6.36 8.55
CA THR A 216 20.42 -7.01 9.43
C THR A 216 20.22 -8.52 9.43
N TRP A 217 21.32 -9.28 9.58
CA TRP A 217 21.34 -10.72 9.35
C TRP A 217 22.10 -11.44 10.46
N ARG A 218 21.55 -12.57 10.91
CA ARG A 218 22.26 -13.52 11.77
C ARG A 218 23.21 -14.39 10.95
N ASP A 219 22.71 -14.83 9.80
CA ASP A 219 23.40 -15.63 8.80
C ASP A 219 22.80 -15.32 7.42
N PRO A 220 23.38 -15.80 6.30
CA PRO A 220 22.92 -15.43 4.96
C PRO A 220 21.45 -15.79 4.61
N SER A 221 20.79 -16.62 5.42
CA SER A 221 19.41 -17.05 5.22
C SER A 221 18.44 -16.52 6.29
N THR A 222 18.96 -16.07 7.44
CA THR A 222 18.15 -15.66 8.60
C THR A 222 18.30 -14.16 8.91
N PRO A 223 17.30 -13.33 8.59
CA PRO A 223 17.30 -11.93 8.98
C PRO A 223 17.08 -11.76 10.50
N LEU A 224 17.55 -10.64 11.03
CA LEU A 224 17.19 -10.14 12.37
C LEU A 224 16.00 -9.17 12.19
N ILE A 225 14.94 -9.38 12.97
CA ILE A 225 13.62 -8.73 12.85
C ILE A 225 13.17 -8.12 14.17
#